data_AF-A0A7X9XJA1-F1
#
_entry.id   AF-A0A7X9XJA1-F1
#
_cell.length_a   1.000
_cell.length_b   1.000
_cell.length_c   1.000
_cell.angle_alpha   90.00
_cell.angle_beta   90.00
_cell.angle_gamma   90.00
#
_symmetry.space_group_name_H-M   'P 1'
#
loop_
_entity.id
_entity.type
_entity.pdbx_description
1 polymer ?
#
loop_
_entity_poly.entity_id
_entity_poly.type
_entity_poly.pdbx_seq_one_letter_code
_entity_poly.pdbx_strand_id
1 'polypeptide(L)'
;MKTITEQATENGRLTVEEIVNRDKTFRYMLLSRLQSDCDYYLHYGGRHPKVLWAGDETRQIEFMTGLYNSFGADEKPEWLTMEQIRQYASEMLGADS
;
A
#
# COMPACT_ATOMS: atom_id res chain seq x y z
N MET A 1 -2.46 29.87 -21.53
CA MET A 1 -3.24 28.81 -20.85
C MET A 1 -2.46 27.52 -21.00
N LYS A 2 -1.73 27.10 -19.97
CA LYS A 2 -0.83 25.94 -20.06
C LYS A 2 -1.62 24.68 -19.66
N THR A 3 -1.95 23.90 -20.70
CA THR A 3 -1.94 22.44 -20.76
C THR A 3 -2.23 21.68 -19.47
N ILE A 4 -3.43 21.08 -19.40
CA ILE A 4 -3.70 19.93 -18.54
C ILE A 4 -3.00 18.76 -19.21
N THR A 5 -1.75 18.53 -18.83
CA THR A 5 -1.04 17.32 -19.24
C THR A 5 -1.62 16.18 -18.43
N GLU A 6 -2.43 15.33 -19.08
CA GLU A 6 -2.62 13.95 -18.68
C GLU A 6 -1.23 13.32 -18.54
N GLN A 7 -0.77 13.16 -17.30
CA GLN A 7 0.39 12.34 -17.01
C GLN A 7 -0.11 11.04 -16.38
N ALA A 8 -0.76 10.23 -17.20
CA ALA A 8 -0.74 8.79 -16.97
C ALA A 8 0.68 8.33 -17.30
N THR A 9 1.43 7.94 -16.29
CA THR A 9 2.79 7.40 -16.44
C THR A 9 2.75 6.19 -17.39
N GLU A 10 3.81 6.03 -18.21
CA GLU A 10 3.91 5.17 -19.40
C GLU A 10 3.52 3.68 -19.27
N ASN A 11 3.11 3.19 -18.09
CA ASN A 11 2.69 1.79 -17.86
C ASN A 11 1.34 1.64 -17.13
N GLY A 12 0.53 2.69 -16.98
CA GLY A 12 -0.77 2.62 -16.29
C GLY A 12 -0.69 2.19 -14.81
N ARG A 13 0.52 2.20 -14.23
CA ARG A 13 0.79 1.84 -12.84
C ARG A 13 0.76 3.10 -11.99
N LEU A 14 -0.20 3.15 -11.06
CA LEU A 14 -0.33 4.22 -10.08
C LEU A 14 0.95 4.36 -9.24
N THR A 15 1.28 5.59 -8.83
CA THR A 15 2.37 5.89 -7.88
C THR A 15 1.83 6.12 -6.47
N VAL A 16 2.70 6.06 -5.46
CA VAL A 16 2.33 6.34 -4.07
C VAL A 16 1.82 7.78 -3.94
N GLU A 17 2.47 8.74 -4.60
CA GLU A 17 2.11 10.16 -4.62
C GLU A 17 0.69 10.38 -5.15
N GLU A 18 0.32 9.71 -6.25
CA GLU A 18 -1.02 9.82 -6.82
C GLU A 18 -2.09 9.28 -5.87
N ILE A 19 -1.78 8.22 -5.13
CA ILE A 19 -2.68 7.58 -4.17
C ILE A 19 -2.83 8.42 -2.90
N VAL A 20 -1.75 8.94 -2.33
CA VAL A 20 -1.81 9.75 -1.09
C VAL A 20 -2.47 11.12 -1.30
N ASN A 21 -2.55 11.59 -2.55
CA ASN A 21 -3.29 12.81 -2.92
C ASN A 21 -4.81 12.58 -3.09
N ARG A 22 -5.30 11.35 -2.98
CA ARG A 22 -6.75 11.04 -3.00
C ARG A 22 -7.41 11.44 -1.68
N ASP A 23 -8.73 11.48 -1.69
CA ASP A 23 -9.51 11.78 -0.50
C ASP A 23 -9.24 10.77 0.64
N LYS A 24 -9.48 11.22 1.87
CA LYS A 24 -9.16 10.46 3.08
C LYS A 24 -9.89 9.11 3.13
N THR A 25 -11.15 9.07 2.70
CA THR A 25 -11.96 7.86 2.69
C THR A 25 -11.36 6.82 1.76
N PHE A 26 -10.99 7.23 0.54
CA PHE A 26 -10.31 6.36 -0.42
C PHE A 26 -9.01 5.80 0.16
N ARG A 27 -8.15 6.65 0.74
CA ARG A 27 -6.88 6.23 1.35
C ARG A 27 -7.09 5.20 2.46
N TYR A 28 -8.10 5.42 3.31
CA TYR A 28 -8.40 4.54 4.44
C TYR A 28 -8.91 3.17 3.96
N MET A 29 -9.84 3.18 2.99
CA MET A 29 -10.37 1.95 2.39
C MET A 29 -9.28 1.17 1.65
N LEU A 30 -8.41 1.85 0.91
CA LEU A 30 -7.30 1.20 0.22
C LEU A 30 -6.30 0.61 1.22
N LEU A 31 -5.94 1.33 2.28
CA LEU A 31 -5.05 0.80 3.31
C LEU A 31 -5.63 -0.46 3.97
N SER A 32 -6.93 -0.49 4.24
CA SER A 32 -7.61 -1.68 4.77
C SER A 32 -7.57 -2.85 3.78
N ARG A 33 -7.79 -2.59 2.49
CA ARG A 33 -7.65 -3.61 1.45
C ARG A 33 -6.22 -4.17 1.39
N LEU A 34 -5.20 -3.31 1.41
CA LEU A 34 -3.80 -3.73 1.34
C LEU A 34 -3.40 -4.59 2.55
N GLN A 35 -3.90 -4.25 3.74
CA GLN A 35 -3.72 -5.06 4.95
C GLN A 35 -4.33 -6.45 4.78
N SER A 36 -5.56 -6.54 4.27
CA SER A 36 -6.23 -7.83 4.05
C SER A 36 -5.53 -8.68 2.98
N ASP A 37 -4.97 -8.05 1.94
CA ASP A 37 -4.17 -8.74 0.93
C ASP A 37 -2.89 -9.32 1.54
N CYS A 38 -2.23 -8.63 2.49
CA CYS A 38 -1.06 -9.14 3.20
C CYS A 38 -1.41 -10.34 4.09
N ASP A 39 -2.50 -10.26 4.86
CA ASP A 39 -2.99 -11.37 5.68
C ASP A 39 -3.29 -12.60 4.83
N TYR A 40 -3.97 -12.39 3.69
CA TYR A 40 -4.25 -13.45 2.74
C TYR A 40 -2.96 -14.02 2.16
N TYR A 41 -2.06 -13.18 1.64
CA TYR A 41 -0.78 -13.60 1.06
C TYR A 41 0.04 -14.50 2.00
N LEU A 42 0.13 -14.13 3.30
CA LEU A 42 0.92 -14.84 4.29
C LEU A 42 0.31 -16.17 4.77
N HIS A 43 -1.03 -16.25 4.89
CA HIS A 43 -1.69 -17.40 5.52
C HIS A 43 -2.41 -18.33 4.55
N TYR A 44 -3.00 -17.81 3.48
CA TYR A 44 -3.92 -18.57 2.60
C TYR A 44 -3.60 -18.46 1.10
N GLY A 45 -2.87 -17.42 0.70
CA GLY A 45 -2.59 -17.05 -0.69
C GLY A 45 -1.37 -17.73 -1.30
N GLY A 46 -0.74 -18.64 -0.56
CA GLY A 46 0.43 -19.38 -1.02
C GLY A 46 1.63 -18.50 -1.36
N ARG A 47 1.70 -17.29 -0.77
CA ARG A 47 2.75 -16.30 -1.05
C ARG A 47 2.90 -15.96 -2.55
N HIS A 48 1.78 -15.94 -3.28
CA HIS A 48 1.79 -15.55 -4.69
C HIS A 48 1.55 -14.04 -4.87
N PRO A 49 2.49 -13.25 -5.42
CA PRO A 49 2.34 -11.79 -5.53
C PRO A 49 1.09 -11.33 -6.31
N LYS A 50 0.55 -12.17 -7.20
CA LYS A 50 -0.69 -11.90 -7.94
C LYS A 50 -1.94 -11.68 -7.06
N VAL A 51 -1.90 -12.08 -5.79
CA VAL A 51 -3.01 -11.88 -4.84
C VAL A 51 -2.95 -10.50 -4.17
N LEU A 52 -1.80 -9.83 -4.27
CA LEU A 52 -1.59 -8.48 -3.75
C LEU A 52 -2.15 -7.46 -4.73
N TRP A 53 -2.81 -6.42 -4.22
CA TRP A 53 -3.25 -5.29 -5.04
C TRP A 53 -2.12 -4.66 -5.85
N ALA A 54 -0.92 -4.51 -5.26
CA ALA A 54 0.24 -3.94 -5.96
C ALA A 54 0.90 -4.91 -6.97
N GLY A 55 0.56 -6.19 -6.90
CA GLY A 55 1.14 -7.27 -7.71
C GLY A 55 2.61 -7.55 -7.43
N ASP A 56 3.16 -7.02 -6.34
CA ASP A 56 4.56 -7.11 -5.93
C ASP A 56 4.65 -6.78 -4.43
N GLU A 57 5.43 -7.55 -3.68
CA GLU A 57 5.58 -7.44 -2.24
C GLU A 57 6.19 -6.10 -1.84
N THR A 58 7.23 -5.65 -2.55
CA THR A 58 7.94 -4.39 -2.23
C THR A 58 6.99 -3.23 -2.42
N ARG A 59 6.31 -3.19 -3.57
CA ARG A 59 5.34 -2.13 -3.88
C ARG A 59 4.16 -2.15 -2.92
N GLN A 60 3.67 -3.33 -2.51
CA GLN A 60 2.60 -3.44 -1.53
C GLN A 60 2.98 -2.72 -0.22
N ILE A 61 4.19 -2.97 0.30
CA ILE A 61 4.70 -2.34 1.51
C ILE A 61 4.94 -0.84 1.32
N GLU A 62 5.45 -0.41 0.16
CA GLU A 62 5.61 1.01 -0.17
C GLU A 62 4.27 1.75 -0.12
N PHE A 63 3.22 1.20 -0.75
CA PHE A 63 1.88 1.77 -0.71
C PHE A 63 1.31 1.80 0.71
N MET A 64 1.44 0.72 1.48
CA MET A 64 0.97 0.67 2.87
C MET A 64 1.64 1.74 3.73
N THR A 65 2.97 1.88 3.59
CA THR A 65 3.76 2.86 4.36
C THR A 65 3.39 4.29 3.96
N GLY A 66 3.28 4.57 2.66
CA GLY A 66 2.88 5.89 2.15
C GLY A 66 1.47 6.28 2.60
N LEU A 67 0.51 5.36 2.45
CA LEU A 67 -0.87 5.56 2.92
C LEU A 67 -0.92 5.80 4.42
N TYR A 68 -0.27 4.97 5.24
CA TYR A 68 -0.28 5.14 6.69
C TYR A 68 0.33 6.47 7.14
N ASN A 69 1.41 6.90 6.50
CA ASN A 69 2.07 8.18 6.78
C ASN A 69 1.29 9.39 6.27
N SER A 70 0.36 9.20 5.34
CA SER A 70 -0.52 10.28 4.85
C SER A 70 -1.66 10.66 5.82
N PHE A 71 -1.83 9.93 6.93
CA PHE A 71 -2.78 10.27 7.99
C PHE A 71 -2.08 11.05 9.11
N GLY A 72 -2.75 12.09 9.62
CA GLY A 72 -2.34 12.76 10.86
C GLY A 72 -2.32 11.79 12.05
N ALA A 73 -1.65 12.16 13.14
CA ALA A 73 -1.48 11.29 14.31
C ALA A 73 -2.81 10.74 14.85
N ASP A 74 -3.82 11.61 14.99
CA ASP A 74 -5.16 11.25 15.48
C ASP A 74 -6.08 10.65 14.40
N GLU A 75 -5.59 10.54 13.17
CA GLU A 75 -6.35 9.99 12.03
C GLU A 75 -5.86 8.60 11.61
N LYS A 76 -4.81 8.10 12.27
CA LYS A 76 -4.29 6.76 12.00
C LYS A 76 -5.32 5.70 12.40
N PRO A 77 -5.42 4.62 11.63
CA PRO A 77 -6.34 3.53 11.95
C PRO A 77 -5.95 2.85 13.27
N GLU A 78 -6.96 2.44 14.06
CA GLU A 78 -6.72 1.66 15.29
C GLU A 78 -6.36 0.19 15.02
N TRP A 79 -6.73 -0.33 13.85
CA TRP A 79 -6.57 -1.73 13.46
C TRP A 79 -5.22 -2.03 12.77
N LEU A 80 -4.42 -1.01 12.46
CA LEU A 80 -3.10 -1.19 11.84
C LEU A 80 -2.11 -0.18 12.39
N THR A 81 -0.93 -0.65 12.76
CA THR A 81 0.18 0.16 13.25
C THR A 81 1.35 0.12 12.28
N MET A 82 2.25 1.11 12.37
CA MET A 82 3.49 1.09 11.58
C MET A 82 4.35 -0.15 11.89
N GLU A 83 4.32 -0.64 13.12
CA GLU A 83 5.04 -1.86 13.50
C GLU A 83 4.48 -3.10 12.80
N GLN A 84 3.15 -3.22 12.67
CA GLN A 84 2.53 -4.29 11.86
C GLN A 84 2.90 -4.17 10.37
N ILE A 85 2.99 -2.94 9.82
CA ILE A 85 3.46 -2.74 8.43
C ILE A 85 4.91 -3.25 8.27
N ARG A 86 5.78 -2.97 9.25
CA ARG A 86 7.17 -3.48 9.27
C ARG A 86 7.21 -5.00 9.43
N GLN A 87 6.30 -5.58 10.20
CA GLN A 87 6.18 -7.03 10.33
C GLN A 87 5.79 -7.68 8.99
N TYR A 88 4.79 -7.14 8.27
CA TYR A 88 4.48 -7.58 6.91
C TYR A 88 5.70 -7.48 5.99
N ALA A 89 6.43 -6.37 6.04
CA ALA A 89 7.64 -6.19 5.25
C ALA A 89 8.68 -7.29 5.54
N SER A 90 8.96 -7.58 6.81
CA SER A 90 9.90 -8.63 7.21
C SER A 90 9.46 -10.02 6.74
N GLU A 91 8.16 -10.34 6.81
CA GLU A 91 7.65 -11.66 6.45
C GLU A 91 7.52 -11.88 4.94
N MET A 92 7.25 -10.82 4.19
CA MET A 92 7.01 -10.87 2.74
C MET A 92 8.29 -10.68 1.93
N LEU A 93 9.21 -9.82 2.37
CA LEU A 93 10.46 -9.53 1.66
C LEU A 93 11.63 -10.39 2.16
N GLY A 94 11.48 -11.00 3.33
CA GLY A 94 12.57 -11.61 4.08
C GLY A 94 13.38 -10.54 4.82
N ALA A 95 13.84 -10.87 6.02
CA ALA A 95 15.02 -10.23 6.55
C ALA A 95 16.19 -10.73 5.69
N ASP A 96 17.05 -9.82 5.21
CA ASP A 96 18.28 -10.16 4.48
C ASP A 96 18.86 -11.49 4.99
N SER A 97 18.87 -12.54 4.15
CA SER A 97 19.58 -13.78 4.43
C SER A 97 21.07 -13.61 4.21
#